data_AF-A0A358DH69-F1
#
_entry.id   AF-A0A358DH69-F1
#
_cell.length_a   1.000
_cell.length_b   1.000
_cell.length_c   1.000
_cell.angle_alpha   90.00
_cell.angle_beta   90.00
_cell.angle_gamma   90.00
#
_symmetry.space_group_name_H-M   'P 1'
#
loop_
_entity.id
_entity.type
_entity.pdbx_description
1 polymer ?
#
loop_
_entity_poly.entity_id
_entity_poly.type
_entity_poly.pdbx_seq_one_letter_code
_entity_poly.pdbx_strand_id
1 'polypeptide(L)' 'SKGKRGIYQGLTFWTPNINIFRDPRWGRGMETYGEDPFLTAELAIPFIKGLQGDDSKYLKLVATVKHFAVHSGPES' A
#
# COMPACT_ATOMS: atom_id res chain seq x y z
N SER A 1 19.23 -10.39 -11.60
CA SER A 1 20.66 -10.17 -11.33
C SER A 1 20.96 -10.38 -9.86
N LYS A 2 21.96 -11.20 -9.53
CA LYS A 2 22.40 -11.40 -8.13
C LYS A 2 23.04 -10.12 -7.60
N GLY A 3 22.76 -9.76 -6.34
CA GLY A 3 23.42 -8.65 -5.63
C GLY A 3 22.88 -7.24 -5.90
N LYS A 4 21.86 -7.08 -6.74
CA LYS A 4 21.23 -5.77 -7.00
C LYS A 4 20.23 -5.42 -5.88
N ARG A 5 20.39 -4.24 -5.27
CA ARG A 5 19.59 -3.75 -4.13
C ARG A 5 19.05 -2.32 -4.33
N GLY A 6 18.93 -1.88 -5.58
CA GLY A 6 18.40 -0.55 -5.91
C GLY A 6 16.88 -0.43 -5.69
N ILE A 7 16.35 0.78 -5.89
CA ILE A 7 14.91 1.03 -5.88
C ILE A 7 14.26 0.17 -6.98
N TYR A 8 13.13 -0.48 -6.66
CA TYR A 8 12.45 -1.46 -7.51
C TYR A 8 13.24 -2.76 -7.77
N GLN A 9 14.31 -3.02 -7.01
CA GLN A 9 15.09 -4.26 -7.09
C GLN A 9 15.03 -4.99 -5.75
N GLY A 10 14.24 -6.06 -5.69
CA GLY A 10 14.09 -6.87 -4.49
C GLY A 10 12.65 -7.31 -4.27
N LEU A 11 12.34 -7.69 -3.02
CA LEU A 11 11.02 -8.14 -2.61
C LEU A 11 10.18 -7.02 -1.98
N THR A 12 10.65 -5.77 -1.97
CA THR A 12 9.95 -4.63 -1.37
C THR A 12 9.01 -3.97 -2.37
N PHE A 13 7.73 -3.88 -1.99
CA PHE A 13 6.68 -3.30 -2.81
C PHE A 13 5.98 -2.17 -2.05
N TRP A 14 5.88 -1.00 -2.68
CA TRP A 14 5.30 0.20 -2.08
C TRP A 14 3.78 0.23 -2.24
N THR A 15 3.10 -0.66 -1.53
CA THR A 15 1.66 -0.92 -1.61
C THR A 15 1.19 -1.64 -0.32
N PRO A 16 -0.06 -1.47 0.13
CA PRO A 16 -1.14 -0.66 -0.44
C PRO A 16 -1.14 0.82 -0.03
N ASN A 17 -1.83 1.63 -0.82
CA ASN A 17 -2.17 3.01 -0.46
C ASN A 17 -3.51 3.01 0.31
N ILE A 18 -3.47 3.27 1.61
CA ILE A 18 -4.62 3.22 2.53
C ILE A 18 -5.18 4.61 2.86
N ASN A 19 -4.88 5.61 2.04
CA ASN A 19 -5.43 6.95 2.18
C ASN A 19 -6.94 6.96 1.94
N ILE A 20 -7.65 7.74 2.75
CA ILE A 20 -9.11 7.88 2.65
C ILE A 20 -9.47 8.94 1.62
N PHE A 21 -10.01 8.53 0.48
CA PHE A 21 -10.31 9.39 -0.65
C PHE A 21 -11.59 10.20 -0.44
N ARG A 22 -11.47 11.45 0.02
CA ARG A 22 -12.62 12.35 0.25
C ARG A 22 -12.66 13.57 -0.68
N ASP A 23 -11.67 13.71 -1.55
CA ASP A 23 -11.64 14.77 -2.55
C ASP A 23 -11.42 14.17 -3.95
N PRO A 24 -12.46 14.12 -4.80
CA PRO A 24 -12.33 13.55 -6.13
C PRO A 24 -11.38 14.30 -7.06
N ARG A 25 -10.95 15.52 -6.70
CA ARG A 25 -9.94 16.29 -7.44
C ARG A 25 -8.53 15.78 -7.17
N TRP A 26 -8.34 15.00 -6.10
CA TRP A 26 -7.04 14.40 -5.79
C TRP A 26 -6.72 13.31 -6.81
N GLY A 27 -5.78 13.60 -7.72
CA GLY A 27 -5.45 12.75 -8.87
C GLY A 27 -4.91 11.36 -8.54
N ARG A 28 -4.69 11.05 -7.26
CA ARG A 28 -4.24 9.73 -6.77
C ARG A 28 -5.38 8.90 -6.16
N GLY A 29 -6.63 9.34 -6.29
CA GLY A 29 -7.80 8.58 -5.80
C GLY A 29 -7.85 7.14 -6.31
N MET A 30 -7.44 6.91 -7.56
CA MET A 30 -7.36 5.60 -8.22
C MET A 30 -6.41 4.60 -7.53
N GLU A 31 -5.51 5.06 -6.65
CA GLU A 31 -4.59 4.21 -5.91
C GLU A 31 -5.20 3.69 -4.59
N THR A 32 -6.34 4.23 -4.16
CA THR A 32 -6.93 3.97 -2.83
C THR A 32 -8.17 3.07 -2.91
N TYR A 33 -8.64 2.65 -1.73
CA TYR A 33 -9.85 1.83 -1.59
C TYR A 33 -11.14 2.64 -1.40
N GLY A 34 -11.10 3.97 -1.58
CA GLY A 34 -12.26 4.84 -1.50
C GLY A 34 -12.33 5.69 -0.22
N GLU A 35 -13.53 6.14 0.13
CA GLU A 35 -13.78 7.14 1.18
C GLU A 35 -14.06 6.56 2.57
N ASP A 36 -14.27 5.25 2.66
CA ASP A 36 -14.67 4.56 3.90
C ASP A 36 -13.47 3.90 4.60
N PRO A 37 -13.15 4.29 5.85
CA PRO A 37 -12.04 3.70 6.61
C PRO A 37 -12.21 2.21 6.91
N PHE A 38 -13.44 1.75 7.14
CA PHE A 38 -13.70 0.35 7.50
C PHE A 38 -13.44 -0.57 6.31
N LEU A 39 -14.04 -0.27 5.16
CA LEU A 39 -13.82 -0.97 3.90
C LEU A 39 -12.34 -0.94 3.48
N THR A 40 -11.68 0.21 3.67
CA THR A 40 -10.24 0.35 3.40
C THR A 40 -9.43 -0.67 4.21
N ALA A 41 -9.72 -0.83 5.50
CA ALA A 41 -9.05 -1.80 6.35
C ALA A 41 -9.37 -3.26 5.94
N GLU A 42 -10.64 -3.56 5.71
CA GLU A 42 -11.10 -4.90 5.30
C GLU A 42 -10.48 -5.38 4.00
N LEU A 43 -10.16 -4.47 3.07
CA LEU A 43 -9.47 -4.79 1.81
C LEU A 43 -7.94 -4.80 1.96
N ALA A 44 -7.37 -3.86 2.73
CA ALA A 44 -5.92 -3.74 2.87
C ALA A 44 -5.29 -4.92 3.63
N ILE A 45 -5.96 -5.43 4.68
CA ILE A 45 -5.46 -6.54 5.49
C ILE A 45 -5.23 -7.82 4.66
N PRO A 46 -6.22 -8.36 3.94
CA PRO A 46 -6.01 -9.56 3.13
C PRO A 46 -5.03 -9.31 1.98
N PHE A 47 -4.99 -8.11 1.41
CA PHE A 47 -4.01 -7.73 0.41
C PHE A 47 -2.56 -7.83 0.94
N ILE A 48 -2.30 -7.26 2.12
CA ILE A 48 -0.98 -7.34 2.78
C ILE A 48 -0.63 -8.79 3.11
N LYS A 49 -1.56 -9.57 3.66
CA LYS A 49 -1.35 -11.00 3.96
C LYS A 49 -0.99 -11.78 2.69
N GLY A 50 -1.69 -11.55 1.58
CA GLY A 50 -1.41 -12.20 0.30
C GLY A 50 -0.03 -11.87 -0.27
N LEU A 51 0.43 -10.62 -0.09
CA LEU A 51 1.78 -10.21 -0.49
C LEU A 51 2.85 -10.83 0.41
N GLN A 52 2.65 -10.78 1.72
CA GLN A 52 3.62 -11.26 2.70
C GLN A 52 3.75 -12.77 2.75
N GLY A 53 2.68 -13.50 2.39
CA GLY A 53 2.63 -14.95 2.55
C GLY A 53 2.45 -15.36 4.00
N ASP A 54 2.55 -16.66 4.23
CA ASP A 54 2.24 -17.35 5.48
C ASP A 54 3.42 -18.18 6.04
N ASP A 55 4.58 -18.13 5.38
CA ASP A 55 5.80 -18.77 5.87
C ASP A 55 6.33 -18.05 7.12
N SER A 56 6.67 -18.83 8.14
CA SER A 56 7.05 -18.31 9.46
C SER A 56 8.46 -17.70 9.50
N LYS A 57 9.29 -17.95 8.49
CA LYS A 57 10.68 -17.53 8.42
C LYS A 57 10.94 -16.54 7.28
N TYR A 58 10.23 -16.66 6.17
CA TYR A 58 10.48 -15.89 4.97
C TYR A 58 9.23 -15.17 4.47
N LEU A 59 9.35 -13.88 4.19
CA LEU A 59 8.31 -13.14 3.48
C LEU A 59 8.36 -13.48 1.99
N LYS A 60 7.18 -13.72 1.40
CA LYS A 60 7.03 -13.84 -0.06
C LYS A 60 7.37 -12.52 -0.73
N LEU A 61 6.79 -11.42 -0.24
CA LEU A 61 7.09 -10.02 -0.56
C LEU A 61 6.93 -9.15 0.70
N VAL A 62 7.56 -7.98 0.72
CA VAL A 62 7.38 -6.99 1.78
C VAL A 62 6.39 -5.93 1.30
N ALA A 63 5.18 -5.95 1.87
CA ALA A 63 4.21 -4.87 1.70
C ALA A 63 4.67 -3.63 2.48
N THR A 64 4.50 -2.45 1.90
CA THR A 64 4.83 -1.17 2.54
C THR A 64 3.60 -0.28 2.47
N VAL A 65 2.88 -0.23 3.59
CA VAL A 65 1.67 0.59 3.73
C VAL A 65 2.03 2.06 3.60
N LYS A 66 1.27 2.79 2.79
CA LYS A 66 1.47 4.22 2.54
C LYS A 66 0.13 4.93 2.38
N HIS A 67 0.05 6.24 2.41
CA HIS A 67 1.07 7.20 2.85
C HIS A 67 0.66 7.64 4.25
N PHE A 68 1.33 7.08 5.24
CA PHE A 68 1.07 7.44 6.62
C PHE A 68 1.54 8.89 6.88
N ALA A 69 0.69 9.85 7.25
CA ALA A 69 -0.77 9.80 7.29
C ALA A 69 -1.39 11.05 6.65
N VAL A 70 -2.70 11.01 6.35
CA VAL A 70 -3.50 12.17 5.90
C VAL A 70 -3.07 12.78 4.55
N HIS A 71 -2.43 11.99 3.69
CA HIS A 71 -2.14 12.38 2.30
C HIS A 71 -3.36 12.15 1.38
N SER A 72 -4.50 12.78 1.65
CA SER A 72 -5.78 12.49 0.96
C SER A 72 -6.55 13.71 0.42
N GLY A 73 -5.88 14.82 0.17
CA GLY A 73 -6.47 16.04 -0.38
C GLY A 73 -5.42 16.86 -1.15
N PRO A 74 -5.83 17.93 -1.85
CA PRO A 74 -4.89 18.83 -2.52
C PRO A 74 -3.90 19.38 -1.48
N GLU A 75 -2.60 19.27 -1.79
CA GLU A 75 -1.57 19.99 -1.08
C GLU A 75 -1.91 21.49 -1.22
N SER A 76 -2.17 22.13 -0.07
CA SER A 76 -2.33 23.59 0.00
C SER A 76 -0.95 24.24 -0.08
#